data_AF-A0A939ZD39-F1
#
_entry.id   AF-A0A939ZD39-F1
#
_cell.length_a   1.000
_cell.length_b   1.000
_cell.length_c   1.000
_cell.angle_alpha   90.00
_cell.angle_beta   90.00
_cell.angle_gamma   90.00
#
_symmetry.space_group_name_H-M   'P 1'
#
loop_
_entity.id
_entity.type
_entity.pdbx_description
1 polymer ?
#
loop_
_entity_poly.entity_id
_entity_poly.type
_entity_poly.pdbx_seq_one_letter_code
_entity_poly.pdbx_strand_id
1 'polypeptide(L)'
;DVTPADVDGYTWSADADVTGTMGADDLTITITYTPVDYTLTVITKYSDGSVAETSEDFTKHINDAYDVTPADVDGYTWSADADVTGTMGADDLTITITYTPVDYTLTVITKYADGSVDETTETFTKHINDPYNVTPAEVDGYSWTADAAVEGTMPAGDLTITITYTPHAAGITIIFKYADGSQAAPSKLIDTYSVNEEYDVTAEVEDIPGYSWNSDVELTGTLTSESLVITVTYTPIDYTATFLNNDGTEFASEDFAYGAAITAPAGEPEAPEGYSFAGWSRTSGATAPDASLGNMDIDGVTFYPVFSINSYTLTINYVDKDGTAVTQAYSQSYEYGADYYVESPDLTADGWKLARSDDQAIGGTMGAQDEEFTVLYIGKVTVTYTDADGEHTIEGFPGDPITETPTPATVDGQVFNGWVDGNNDPVDFPTVIPDDDVTITATYRVLPKLIARNTETTTVDRTDYIVYGFADADGDVYVTLDKLMNVFLDVEGDGYMVITPVDTYNNNGLYGTGSIVTVYDNYDNSVVETFTVVVFGDVNGDGRVTTADVSAIRAEFAGNTGWSDETDPEYNKYKALAADANHNGGIDNGDISTVRSHVAYVTTINQNP
;
A
#
# COMPACT_ATOMS: atom_id res chain seq x y z
N ASP A 1 157.27 -30.23 -80.06
CA ASP A 1 155.92 -30.02 -79.50
C ASP A 1 156.03 -29.45 -78.10
N VAL A 2 155.28 -28.40 -77.80
CA VAL A 2 155.08 -27.84 -76.45
C VAL A 2 153.62 -28.06 -76.07
N THR A 3 153.34 -28.77 -74.99
CA THR A 3 151.97 -28.94 -74.49
C THR A 3 151.78 -28.02 -73.27
N PRO A 4 151.04 -26.91 -73.38
CA PRO A 4 150.62 -26.14 -72.20
C PRO A 4 149.86 -26.99 -71.19
N ALA A 5 150.03 -26.65 -69.91
CA ALA A 5 149.28 -27.26 -68.83
C ALA A 5 147.82 -26.84 -68.91
N ASP A 6 146.91 -27.76 -68.61
CA ASP A 6 145.52 -27.37 -68.37
C ASP A 6 145.46 -26.66 -67.01
N VAL A 7 144.82 -25.48 -66.96
CA VAL A 7 144.65 -24.71 -65.73
C VAL A 7 143.15 -24.58 -65.51
N ASP A 8 142.63 -25.28 -64.50
CA ASP A 8 141.19 -25.32 -64.20
C ASP A 8 140.60 -23.91 -64.11
N GLY A 9 139.50 -23.71 -64.83
CA GLY A 9 138.82 -22.42 -64.91
C GLY A 9 139.44 -21.43 -65.89
N TYR A 10 140.45 -21.82 -66.66
CA TYR A 10 141.05 -20.99 -67.69
C TYR A 10 141.16 -21.74 -69.02
N THR A 11 140.83 -21.07 -70.12
CA THR A 11 141.14 -21.57 -71.46
C THR A 11 142.45 -20.93 -71.94
N TRP A 12 143.29 -21.69 -72.64
CA TRP A 12 144.57 -21.18 -73.14
C TRP A 12 144.58 -21.01 -74.66
N SER A 13 145.33 -20.02 -75.12
CA SER A 13 145.68 -19.82 -76.52
C SER A 13 147.18 -19.56 -76.66
N ALA A 14 147.77 -19.94 -77.80
CA ALA A 14 149.17 -19.71 -78.12
C ALA A 14 149.31 -18.79 -79.35
N ASP A 15 150.37 -17.98 -79.36
CA ASP A 15 150.67 -17.03 -80.43
C ASP A 15 151.31 -17.67 -81.68
N ALA A 16 151.71 -18.94 -81.60
CA ALA A 16 152.24 -19.72 -82.71
C ALA A 16 151.89 -21.23 -82.57
N ASP A 17 152.04 -21.98 -83.65
CA ASP A 17 151.78 -23.42 -83.68
C ASP A 17 152.70 -24.18 -82.71
N VAL A 18 152.10 -24.93 -81.78
CA VAL A 18 152.82 -25.61 -80.71
C VAL A 18 153.43 -26.97 -81.12
N THR A 19 153.35 -27.34 -82.40
CA THR A 19 153.91 -28.60 -82.95
C THR A 19 154.65 -28.39 -84.29
N GLY A 20 155.86 -28.96 -84.48
CA GLY A 20 156.66 -28.75 -85.71
C GLY A 20 158.16 -29.13 -85.63
N THR A 21 158.90 -29.00 -86.74
CA THR A 21 160.35 -29.27 -86.82
C THR A 21 161.19 -27.98 -86.70
N MET A 22 162.29 -28.04 -85.92
CA MET A 22 163.17 -26.89 -85.67
C MET A 22 163.97 -26.49 -86.92
N GLY A 23 163.93 -25.19 -87.25
CA GLY A 23 164.79 -24.55 -88.23
C GLY A 23 166.10 -24.05 -87.61
N ALA A 24 166.92 -23.32 -88.37
CA ALA A 24 168.23 -22.84 -87.92
C ALA A 24 168.19 -21.67 -86.92
N ASP A 25 167.01 -21.11 -86.62
CA ASP A 25 166.79 -19.99 -85.70
C ASP A 25 166.00 -20.43 -84.45
N ASP A 26 166.25 -19.78 -83.32
CA ASP A 26 165.53 -20.03 -82.06
C ASP A 26 164.05 -19.61 -82.15
N LEU A 27 163.15 -20.45 -81.64
CA LEU A 27 161.70 -20.21 -81.57
C LEU A 27 161.25 -19.97 -80.11
N THR A 28 160.46 -18.91 -79.88
CA THR A 28 159.76 -18.66 -78.61
C THR A 28 158.25 -18.65 -78.86
N ILE A 29 157.46 -19.34 -78.02
CA ILE A 29 155.98 -19.40 -78.07
C ILE A 29 155.43 -18.90 -76.73
N THR A 30 154.43 -18.00 -76.75
CA THR A 30 153.76 -17.45 -75.57
C THR A 30 152.36 -18.05 -75.44
N ILE A 31 151.98 -18.44 -74.21
CA ILE A 31 150.66 -19.02 -73.91
C ILE A 31 149.91 -18.11 -72.94
N THR A 32 148.69 -17.72 -73.31
CA THR A 32 147.82 -16.84 -72.50
C THR A 32 146.60 -17.62 -72.02
N TYR A 33 146.34 -17.55 -70.71
CA TYR A 33 145.17 -18.14 -70.05
C TYR A 33 144.11 -17.07 -69.78
N THR A 34 142.87 -17.32 -70.17
CA THR A 34 141.72 -16.44 -69.93
C THR A 34 140.72 -17.15 -69.00
N PRO A 35 140.28 -16.51 -67.89
CA PRO A 35 139.28 -17.09 -67.01
C PRO A 35 137.98 -17.41 -67.78
N VAL A 36 137.33 -18.51 -67.40
CA VAL A 36 135.99 -18.86 -67.84
C VAL A 36 134.99 -18.27 -66.84
N ASP A 37 133.99 -17.57 -67.38
CA ASP A 37 132.87 -17.03 -66.62
C ASP A 37 131.81 -18.12 -66.39
N TYR A 38 131.31 -18.19 -65.16
CA TYR A 38 130.17 -19.00 -64.73
C TYR A 38 129.07 -18.09 -64.17
N THR A 39 127.82 -18.53 -64.26
CA THR A 39 126.65 -17.76 -63.84
C THR A 39 126.08 -18.34 -62.55
N LEU A 40 125.93 -17.50 -61.54
CA LEU A 40 125.10 -17.76 -60.36
C LEU A 40 123.71 -17.15 -60.60
N THR A 41 122.68 -17.97 -60.68
CA THR A 41 121.28 -17.54 -60.82
C THR A 41 120.56 -17.69 -59.47
N VAL A 42 119.98 -16.62 -58.93
CA VAL A 42 119.13 -16.69 -57.73
C VAL A 42 117.67 -16.52 -58.16
N ILE A 43 116.84 -17.52 -57.88
CA ILE A 43 115.40 -17.52 -58.15
C ILE A 43 114.65 -17.34 -56.84
N THR A 44 113.74 -16.36 -56.78
CA THR A 44 112.82 -16.20 -55.65
C THR A 44 111.42 -16.64 -56.05
N LYS A 45 110.83 -17.55 -55.27
CA LYS A 45 109.52 -18.15 -55.52
C LYS A 45 108.66 -18.13 -54.26
N TYR A 46 107.37 -17.90 -54.44
CA TYR A 46 106.35 -18.07 -53.39
C TYR A 46 105.56 -19.34 -53.71
N SER A 47 105.49 -20.28 -52.77
CA SER A 47 104.90 -21.61 -53.00
C SER A 47 103.39 -21.55 -53.31
N ASP A 48 102.72 -20.50 -52.85
CA ASP A 48 101.31 -20.21 -53.09
C ASP A 48 101.06 -19.35 -54.35
N GLY A 49 102.13 -18.90 -55.02
CA GLY A 49 102.04 -18.03 -56.19
C GLY A 49 101.53 -16.61 -55.91
N SER A 50 101.51 -16.18 -54.64
CA SER A 50 101.07 -14.85 -54.22
C SER A 50 101.87 -13.71 -54.87
N VAL A 51 103.15 -13.96 -55.16
CA VAL A 51 104.05 -13.06 -55.86
C VAL A 51 104.68 -13.81 -57.04
N ALA A 52 104.86 -13.11 -58.17
CA ALA A 52 105.48 -13.68 -59.35
C ALA A 52 106.95 -14.05 -59.08
N GLU A 53 107.38 -15.20 -59.63
CA GLU A 53 108.76 -15.65 -59.55
C GLU A 53 109.72 -14.64 -60.20
N THR A 54 110.84 -14.36 -59.54
CA THR A 54 111.89 -13.47 -60.05
C THR A 54 113.22 -14.21 -60.12
N SER A 55 114.08 -13.83 -61.06
CA SER A 55 115.43 -14.38 -61.20
C SER A 55 116.46 -13.27 -61.38
N GLU A 56 117.61 -13.40 -60.72
CA GLU A 56 118.74 -12.47 -60.85
C GLU A 56 120.04 -13.25 -61.09
N ASP A 57 120.79 -12.84 -62.11
CA ASP A 57 122.01 -13.53 -62.56
C ASP A 57 123.27 -12.72 -62.18
N PHE A 58 124.29 -13.42 -61.69
CA PHE A 58 125.58 -12.86 -61.30
C PHE A 58 126.72 -13.61 -61.98
N THR A 59 127.60 -12.90 -62.69
CA THR A 59 128.82 -13.49 -63.30
C THR A 59 129.91 -13.71 -62.25
N LYS A 60 130.48 -14.92 -62.21
CA LYS A 60 131.44 -15.42 -61.21
C LYS A 60 132.52 -16.28 -61.87
N HIS A 61 133.69 -16.38 -61.25
CA HIS A 61 134.76 -17.29 -61.64
C HIS A 61 134.97 -18.38 -60.59
N ILE A 62 135.68 -19.46 -60.94
CA ILE A 62 136.02 -20.53 -59.98
C ILE A 62 136.69 -19.94 -58.73
N ASN A 63 136.21 -20.37 -57.55
CA ASN A 63 136.59 -19.90 -56.21
C ASN A 63 136.06 -18.52 -55.80
N ASP A 64 135.29 -17.82 -56.63
CA ASP A 64 134.61 -16.60 -56.18
C ASP A 64 133.58 -16.95 -55.11
N ALA A 65 133.57 -16.19 -54.02
CA ALA A 65 132.57 -16.37 -52.96
C ALA A 65 131.19 -15.80 -53.38
N TYR A 66 130.14 -16.46 -52.90
CA TYR A 66 128.77 -15.97 -52.97
C TYR A 66 128.07 -16.12 -51.61
N ASP A 67 127.18 -15.17 -51.31
CA ASP A 67 126.36 -15.12 -50.10
C ASP A 67 125.02 -14.48 -50.48
N VAL A 68 123.95 -15.28 -50.43
CA VAL A 68 122.58 -14.88 -50.73
C VAL A 68 121.83 -14.81 -49.41
N THR A 69 121.39 -13.62 -49.01
CA THR A 69 120.58 -13.42 -47.80
C THR A 69 119.10 -13.28 -48.17
N PRO A 70 118.25 -14.28 -47.90
CA PRO A 70 116.81 -14.17 -48.14
C PRO A 70 116.19 -13.09 -47.26
N ALA A 71 115.25 -12.32 -47.81
CA ALA A 71 114.47 -11.35 -47.05
C ALA A 71 113.55 -12.05 -46.03
N ASP A 72 113.34 -11.43 -44.87
CA ASP A 72 112.27 -11.84 -43.96
C ASP A 72 110.95 -11.26 -44.48
N VAL A 73 109.95 -12.10 -44.70
CA VAL A 73 108.66 -11.71 -45.29
C VAL A 73 107.57 -12.12 -44.33
N ASP A 74 106.83 -11.15 -43.79
CA ASP A 74 105.77 -11.38 -42.81
C ASP A 74 104.77 -12.43 -43.30
N GLY A 75 104.56 -13.48 -42.49
CA GLY A 75 103.66 -14.58 -42.80
C GLY A 75 104.24 -15.65 -43.73
N TYR A 76 105.53 -15.60 -44.06
CA TYR A 76 106.21 -16.63 -44.84
C TYR A 76 107.46 -17.13 -44.13
N THR A 77 107.76 -18.41 -44.31
CA THR A 77 109.06 -19.01 -43.99
C THR A 77 109.77 -19.36 -45.28
N TRP A 78 111.09 -19.21 -45.33
CA TRP A 78 111.84 -19.51 -46.55
C TRP A 78 112.68 -20.78 -46.40
N SER A 79 112.87 -21.46 -47.53
CA SER A 79 113.83 -22.56 -47.70
C SER A 79 114.57 -22.39 -49.01
N ALA A 80 115.77 -22.95 -49.13
CA ALA A 80 116.55 -22.95 -50.35
C ALA A 80 116.88 -24.38 -50.78
N ASP A 81 116.93 -24.62 -52.09
CA ASP A 81 117.26 -25.94 -52.69
C ASP A 81 118.77 -26.22 -52.74
N ALA A 82 119.59 -25.18 -52.53
CA ALA A 82 121.04 -25.24 -52.44
C ALA A 82 121.55 -24.36 -51.30
N ASP A 83 122.82 -24.56 -50.92
CA ASP A 83 123.47 -23.72 -49.91
C ASP A 83 123.54 -22.27 -50.39
N VAL A 84 122.95 -21.36 -49.62
CA VAL A 84 122.85 -19.93 -49.95
C VAL A 84 124.18 -19.18 -49.79
N THR A 85 125.21 -19.81 -49.24
CA THR A 85 126.57 -19.27 -49.12
C THR A 85 127.60 -20.30 -49.57
N GLY A 86 128.63 -19.91 -50.33
CA GLY A 86 129.64 -20.84 -50.80
C GLY A 86 130.71 -20.22 -51.70
N THR A 87 131.44 -21.09 -52.42
CA THR A 87 132.43 -20.71 -53.45
C THR A 87 132.04 -21.34 -54.79
N MET A 88 132.15 -20.58 -55.87
CA MET A 88 131.73 -21.02 -57.20
C MET A 88 132.60 -22.17 -57.72
N GLY A 89 131.96 -23.22 -58.22
CA GLY A 89 132.60 -24.35 -58.88
C GLY A 89 132.86 -24.10 -60.37
N ALA A 90 133.21 -25.16 -61.10
CA ALA A 90 133.47 -25.13 -62.55
C ALA A 90 132.19 -25.32 -63.40
N ASP A 91 131.02 -24.98 -62.86
CA ASP A 91 129.71 -25.09 -63.49
C ASP A 91 128.82 -23.91 -63.03
N ASP A 92 127.83 -23.54 -63.84
CA ASP A 92 126.80 -22.58 -63.45
C ASP A 92 125.98 -23.13 -62.26
N LEU A 93 125.60 -22.25 -61.33
CA LEU A 93 124.84 -22.60 -60.12
C LEU A 93 123.52 -21.85 -60.11
N THR A 94 122.42 -22.55 -59.84
CA THR A 94 121.11 -21.95 -59.59
C THR A 94 120.70 -22.22 -58.14
N ILE A 95 120.28 -21.18 -57.42
CA ILE A 95 119.74 -21.27 -56.06
C ILE A 95 118.30 -20.77 -56.09
N THR A 96 117.37 -21.61 -55.68
CA THR A 96 115.94 -21.27 -55.59
C THR A 96 115.52 -21.08 -54.13
N ILE A 97 115.17 -19.86 -53.77
CA ILE A 97 114.56 -19.53 -52.47
C ILE A 97 113.04 -19.66 -52.60
N THR A 98 112.44 -20.54 -51.81
CA THR A 98 110.99 -20.76 -51.77
C THR A 98 110.41 -20.25 -50.45
N TYR A 99 109.58 -19.21 -50.53
CA TYR A 99 108.75 -18.70 -49.44
C TYR A 99 107.45 -19.50 -49.33
N THR A 100 107.20 -20.07 -48.17
CA THR A 100 106.00 -20.86 -47.85
C THR A 100 105.16 -20.12 -46.81
N PRO A 101 103.86 -19.88 -47.07
CA PRO A 101 102.97 -19.24 -46.10
C PRO A 101 102.97 -19.98 -44.76
N VAL A 102 102.85 -19.22 -43.68
CA VAL A 102 102.60 -19.75 -42.34
C VAL A 102 101.10 -19.85 -42.12
N ASP A 103 100.65 -21.04 -41.74
CA ASP A 103 99.27 -21.30 -41.36
C ASP A 103 99.00 -20.80 -39.93
N TYR A 104 97.92 -20.05 -39.77
CA TYR A 104 97.32 -19.66 -38.50
C TYR A 104 95.92 -20.25 -38.37
N THR A 105 95.45 -20.41 -37.14
CA THR A 105 94.13 -20.98 -36.84
C THR A 105 93.17 -19.90 -36.35
N LEU A 106 92.04 -19.74 -37.04
CA LEU A 106 90.87 -19.03 -36.52
C LEU A 106 89.97 -20.05 -35.82
N THR A 107 89.70 -19.84 -34.53
CA THR A 107 88.80 -20.67 -33.72
C THR A 107 87.55 -19.88 -33.36
N VAL A 108 86.38 -20.38 -33.74
CA VAL A 108 85.09 -19.79 -33.35
C VAL A 108 84.44 -20.70 -32.32
N ILE A 109 84.18 -20.16 -31.13
CA ILE A 109 83.50 -20.86 -30.03
C ILE A 109 82.10 -20.26 -29.89
N THR A 110 81.07 -21.11 -29.95
CA THR A 110 79.69 -20.71 -29.67
C THR A 110 79.28 -21.25 -28.32
N LYS A 111 78.81 -20.36 -27.44
CA LYS A 111 78.36 -20.67 -26.09
C LYS A 111 76.99 -20.05 -25.81
N TYR A 112 76.18 -20.75 -25.02
CA TYR A 112 74.98 -20.21 -24.42
C TYR A 112 75.23 -19.93 -22.94
N ALA A 113 74.96 -18.70 -22.50
CA ALA A 113 75.25 -18.24 -21.14
C ALA A 113 74.48 -19.02 -20.06
N ASP A 114 73.31 -19.53 -20.41
CA ASP A 114 72.44 -20.37 -19.58
C ASP A 114 72.83 -21.87 -19.60
N GLY A 115 73.79 -22.27 -20.45
CA GLY A 115 74.18 -23.66 -20.63
C GLY A 115 73.12 -24.55 -21.29
N SER A 116 72.11 -23.95 -21.92
CA SER A 116 71.01 -24.67 -22.61
C SER A 116 71.48 -25.54 -23.77
N VAL A 117 72.61 -25.18 -24.39
CA VAL A 117 73.26 -25.90 -25.48
C VAL A 117 74.74 -26.03 -25.18
N ASP A 118 75.29 -27.21 -25.44
CA ASP A 118 76.71 -27.49 -25.28
C ASP A 118 77.57 -26.57 -26.17
N GLU A 119 78.74 -26.18 -25.64
CA GLU A 119 79.69 -25.33 -26.37
C GLU A 119 80.18 -26.05 -27.63
N THR A 120 80.10 -25.37 -28.78
CA THR A 120 80.61 -25.88 -30.06
C THR A 120 81.83 -25.11 -30.51
N THR A 121 82.77 -25.79 -31.17
CA THR A 121 84.00 -25.16 -31.67
C THR A 121 84.21 -25.50 -33.14
N GLU A 122 84.42 -24.47 -33.96
CA GLU A 122 84.82 -24.59 -35.36
C GLU A 122 86.20 -23.97 -35.56
N THR A 123 87.07 -24.62 -36.33
CA THR A 123 88.42 -24.11 -36.63
C THR A 123 88.64 -23.98 -38.13
N PHE A 124 89.32 -22.90 -38.53
CA PHE A 124 89.63 -22.59 -39.92
C PHE A 124 91.12 -22.26 -40.04
N THR A 125 91.80 -22.89 -41.00
CA THR A 125 93.19 -22.55 -41.34
C THR A 125 93.21 -21.33 -42.27
N LYS A 126 94.03 -20.34 -41.94
CA LYS A 126 94.14 -19.05 -42.64
C LYS A 126 95.58 -18.55 -42.63
N HIS A 127 95.93 -17.70 -43.59
CA HIS A 127 97.22 -17.00 -43.61
C HIS A 127 97.05 -15.55 -43.10
N ILE A 128 98.17 -14.88 -42.82
CA ILE A 128 98.16 -13.46 -42.44
C ILE A 128 97.42 -12.63 -43.49
N ASN A 129 96.63 -11.64 -43.05
CA ASN A 129 95.81 -10.75 -43.86
C ASN A 129 94.63 -11.42 -44.61
N ASP A 130 94.45 -12.75 -44.51
CA ASP A 130 93.26 -13.39 -45.05
C ASP A 130 92.00 -12.80 -44.40
N PRO A 131 90.98 -12.42 -45.19
CA PRO A 131 89.74 -11.92 -44.62
C PRO A 131 88.96 -13.04 -43.93
N TYR A 132 88.33 -12.69 -42.82
CA TYR A 132 87.33 -13.51 -42.14
C TYR A 132 86.07 -12.69 -41.85
N ASN A 133 84.93 -13.37 -41.87
CA ASN A 133 83.64 -12.83 -41.45
C ASN A 133 82.83 -13.97 -40.83
N VAL A 134 82.60 -13.89 -39.54
CA VAL A 134 81.76 -14.79 -38.76
C VAL A 134 80.40 -14.15 -38.66
N THR A 135 79.36 -14.84 -39.13
CA THR A 135 77.96 -14.39 -39.03
C THR A 135 77.26 -15.21 -37.95
N PRO A 136 77.07 -14.69 -36.73
CA PRO A 136 76.28 -15.36 -35.71
C PRO A 136 74.85 -15.60 -36.21
N ALA A 137 74.26 -16.72 -35.83
CA ALA A 137 72.88 -17.03 -36.14
C ALA A 137 71.95 -16.18 -35.26
N GLU A 138 70.84 -15.69 -35.82
CA GLU A 138 69.79 -15.12 -35.00
C GLU A 138 69.00 -16.26 -34.33
N VAL A 139 68.90 -16.22 -33.00
CA VAL A 139 68.21 -17.24 -32.20
C VAL A 139 67.09 -16.55 -31.44
N ASP A 140 65.83 -16.94 -31.72
CA ASP A 140 64.65 -16.35 -31.07
C ASP A 140 64.77 -16.43 -29.54
N GLY A 141 64.61 -15.30 -28.87
CA GLY A 141 64.71 -15.17 -27.41
C GLY A 141 66.13 -15.05 -26.86
N TYR A 142 67.16 -14.90 -27.71
CA TYR A 142 68.55 -14.69 -27.30
C TYR A 142 69.17 -13.48 -27.99
N SER A 143 70.03 -12.76 -27.26
CA SER A 143 70.95 -11.74 -27.78
C SER A 143 72.37 -12.27 -27.75
N TRP A 144 73.16 -12.05 -28.79
CA TRP A 144 74.56 -12.50 -28.84
C TRP A 144 75.55 -11.35 -28.61
N THR A 145 76.69 -11.70 -28.02
CA THR A 145 77.87 -10.81 -27.92
C THR A 145 79.12 -11.59 -28.33
N ALA A 146 80.14 -10.88 -28.79
CA ALA A 146 81.44 -11.47 -29.11
C ALA A 146 82.56 -10.76 -28.33
N ASP A 147 83.56 -11.52 -27.88
CA ASP A 147 84.73 -11.01 -27.17
C ASP A 147 85.79 -10.37 -28.11
N ALA A 148 85.68 -10.63 -29.41
CA ALA A 148 86.51 -10.09 -30.48
C ALA A 148 85.65 -9.64 -31.68
N ALA A 149 86.26 -8.89 -32.59
CA ALA A 149 85.59 -8.48 -33.82
C ALA A 149 85.23 -9.71 -34.67
N VAL A 150 83.97 -9.78 -35.12
CA VAL A 150 83.48 -10.91 -35.92
C VAL A 150 83.85 -10.82 -37.40
N GLU A 151 84.37 -9.69 -37.86
CA GLU A 151 84.90 -9.50 -39.21
C GLU A 151 86.23 -8.76 -39.18
N GLY A 152 87.13 -9.10 -40.10
CA GLY A 152 88.46 -8.49 -40.18
C GLY A 152 89.43 -9.26 -41.06
N THR A 153 90.72 -8.99 -40.86
CA THR A 153 91.84 -9.70 -41.49
C THR A 153 92.64 -10.46 -40.46
N MET A 154 93.10 -11.66 -40.78
CA MET A 154 93.84 -12.51 -39.85
C MET A 154 95.16 -11.87 -39.41
N PRO A 155 95.45 -11.82 -38.10
CA PRO A 155 96.72 -11.32 -37.58
C PRO A 155 97.85 -12.33 -37.80
N ALA A 156 99.09 -11.93 -37.47
CA ALA A 156 100.25 -12.83 -37.43
C ALA A 156 100.21 -13.75 -36.19
N GLY A 157 99.16 -14.54 -36.04
CA GLY A 157 98.92 -15.42 -34.91
C GLY A 157 97.53 -16.07 -34.95
N ASP A 158 97.34 -17.08 -34.11
CA ASP A 158 96.03 -17.70 -33.93
C ASP A 158 95.05 -16.71 -33.30
N LEU A 159 93.80 -16.75 -33.75
CA LEU A 159 92.71 -15.90 -33.27
C LEU A 159 91.56 -16.76 -32.78
N THR A 160 91.05 -16.46 -31.58
CA THR A 160 89.84 -17.10 -31.05
C THR A 160 88.75 -16.04 -30.89
N ILE A 161 87.55 -16.34 -31.37
CA ILE A 161 86.34 -15.53 -31.23
C ILE A 161 85.30 -16.35 -30.48
N THR A 162 84.83 -15.84 -29.35
CA THR A 162 83.78 -16.47 -28.54
C THR A 162 82.48 -15.70 -28.72
N ILE A 163 81.48 -16.34 -29.32
CA ILE A 163 80.11 -15.83 -29.42
C ILE A 163 79.31 -16.37 -28.22
N THR A 164 78.79 -15.47 -27.39
CA THR A 164 77.96 -15.81 -26.23
C THR A 164 76.52 -15.36 -26.46
N TYR A 165 75.60 -16.32 -26.57
CA TYR A 165 74.15 -16.10 -26.59
C TYR A 165 73.61 -15.99 -25.17
N THR A 166 72.92 -14.89 -24.88
CA THR A 166 72.30 -14.60 -23.57
C THR A 166 70.77 -14.56 -23.76
N PRO A 167 70.01 -15.37 -23.00
CA PRO A 167 68.55 -15.36 -23.13
C PRO A 167 67.99 -14.00 -22.71
N HIS A 168 66.90 -13.59 -23.36
CA HIS A 168 66.14 -12.42 -22.98
C HIS A 168 65.45 -12.66 -21.64
N ALA A 169 65.40 -11.63 -20.79
CA ALA A 169 64.62 -11.65 -19.57
C ALA A 169 63.24 -11.05 -19.81
N ALA A 170 62.19 -11.71 -19.33
CA ALA A 170 60.83 -11.22 -19.38
C ALA A 170 60.16 -11.26 -18.00
N GLY A 171 59.35 -10.23 -17.74
CA GLY A 171 58.58 -10.12 -16.51
C GLY A 171 57.26 -10.87 -16.59
N ILE A 172 56.89 -11.56 -15.50
CA ILE A 172 55.54 -12.10 -15.31
C ILE A 172 54.71 -11.04 -14.58
N THR A 173 53.69 -10.51 -15.26
CA THR A 173 52.81 -9.47 -14.70
C THR A 173 51.42 -10.03 -14.40
N ILE A 174 50.90 -9.73 -13.23
CA ILE A 174 49.51 -10.04 -12.86
C ILE A 174 48.65 -8.80 -12.99
N ILE A 175 47.48 -8.98 -13.61
CA ILE A 175 46.42 -7.99 -13.69
C ILE A 175 45.20 -8.43 -12.89
N PHE A 176 44.67 -7.52 -12.08
CA PHE A 176 43.49 -7.74 -11.25
C PHE A 176 42.28 -7.12 -11.92
N LYS A 177 41.27 -7.93 -12.22
CA LYS A 177 40.05 -7.48 -12.90
C LYS A 177 38.80 -7.89 -12.14
N TYR A 178 37.76 -7.08 -12.23
CA TYR A 178 36.41 -7.52 -11.90
C TYR A 178 35.85 -8.40 -13.04
N ALA A 179 34.77 -9.13 -12.76
CA ALA A 179 34.09 -9.97 -13.74
C ALA A 179 33.64 -9.22 -15.02
N ASP A 180 33.42 -7.89 -14.94
CA ASP A 180 33.07 -7.04 -16.09
C ASP A 180 34.29 -6.61 -16.93
N GLY A 181 35.50 -7.00 -16.52
CA GLY A 181 36.77 -6.69 -17.19
C GLY A 181 37.42 -5.37 -16.77
N SER A 182 36.76 -4.57 -15.92
CA SER A 182 37.34 -3.36 -15.34
C SER A 182 38.45 -3.69 -14.34
N GLN A 183 39.35 -2.72 -14.11
CA GLN A 183 40.51 -2.93 -13.24
C GLN A 183 40.10 -2.90 -11.76
N ALA A 184 40.38 -3.99 -11.04
CA ALA A 184 40.09 -4.11 -9.60
C ALA A 184 41.20 -3.56 -8.71
N ALA A 185 42.46 -3.75 -9.12
CA ALA A 185 43.64 -3.25 -8.42
C ALA A 185 44.79 -2.95 -9.41
N PRO A 186 45.82 -2.17 -9.01
CA PRO A 186 47.01 -1.94 -9.82
C PRO A 186 47.70 -3.26 -10.21
N SER A 187 48.16 -3.38 -11.46
CA SER A 187 48.92 -4.54 -11.92
C SER A 187 50.24 -4.67 -11.17
N LYS A 188 50.66 -5.90 -10.86
CA LYS A 188 51.90 -6.20 -10.11
C LYS A 188 52.85 -7.05 -10.95
N LEU A 189 54.10 -6.60 -11.10
CA LEU A 189 55.19 -7.46 -11.57
C LEU A 189 55.55 -8.41 -10.43
N ILE A 190 55.49 -9.71 -10.68
CA ILE A 190 55.76 -10.73 -9.66
C ILE A 190 57.24 -11.06 -9.62
N ASP A 191 57.79 -11.43 -10.78
CA ASP A 191 59.21 -11.74 -10.92
C ASP A 191 59.64 -11.64 -12.41
N THR A 192 60.94 -11.77 -12.65
CA THR A 192 61.54 -11.80 -13.98
C THR A 192 62.29 -13.10 -14.20
N TYR A 193 62.00 -13.77 -15.31
CA TYR A 193 62.62 -15.05 -15.69
C TYR A 193 63.28 -14.92 -17.07
N SER A 194 64.26 -15.76 -17.34
CA SER A 194 64.82 -15.92 -18.68
C SER A 194 63.82 -16.66 -19.57
N VAL A 195 63.76 -16.35 -20.85
CA VAL A 195 62.99 -17.15 -21.80
C VAL A 195 63.53 -18.59 -21.77
N ASN A 196 62.62 -19.57 -21.75
CA ASN A 196 62.84 -21.02 -21.54
C ASN A 196 63.16 -21.46 -20.10
N GLU A 197 63.19 -20.55 -19.13
CA GLU A 197 63.29 -20.89 -17.71
C GLU A 197 61.93 -21.36 -17.16
N GLU A 198 61.96 -22.34 -16.26
CA GLU A 198 60.77 -22.72 -15.49
C GLU A 198 60.50 -21.67 -14.41
N TYR A 199 59.25 -21.23 -14.31
CA TYR A 199 58.78 -20.36 -13.24
C TYR A 199 57.84 -21.12 -12.31
N ASP A 200 57.89 -20.76 -11.03
CA ASP A 200 56.96 -21.18 -9.99
C ASP A 200 56.69 -19.95 -9.11
N VAL A 201 55.52 -19.36 -9.30
CA VAL A 201 55.16 -18.10 -8.65
C VAL A 201 53.81 -18.22 -7.95
N THR A 202 53.73 -17.64 -6.76
CA THR A 202 52.48 -17.46 -6.02
C THR A 202 52.11 -15.99 -6.02
N ALA A 203 50.92 -15.68 -6.52
CA ALA A 203 50.37 -14.33 -6.51
C ALA A 203 49.88 -13.96 -5.10
N GLU A 204 50.47 -12.93 -4.50
CA GLU A 204 49.82 -12.25 -3.38
C GLU A 204 48.62 -11.45 -3.91
N VAL A 205 47.43 -11.96 -3.64
CA VAL A 205 46.16 -11.34 -3.99
C VAL A 205 45.68 -10.43 -2.85
N GLU A 206 45.16 -9.27 -3.21
CA GLU A 206 44.57 -8.34 -2.24
C GLU A 206 43.15 -8.78 -1.92
N ASP A 207 42.81 -8.80 -0.63
CA ASP A 207 41.44 -9.07 -0.20
C ASP A 207 40.58 -7.81 -0.44
N ILE A 208 39.58 -7.93 -1.29
CA ILE A 208 38.65 -6.83 -1.61
C ILE A 208 37.32 -7.15 -0.92
N PRO A 209 36.89 -6.36 0.09
CA PRO A 209 35.64 -6.61 0.79
C PRO A 209 34.46 -6.74 -0.18
N GLY A 210 33.65 -7.79 0.00
CA GLY A 210 32.50 -8.07 -0.85
C GLY A 210 32.81 -8.89 -2.12
N TYR A 211 34.08 -9.24 -2.37
CA TYR A 211 34.48 -10.01 -3.54
C TYR A 211 35.30 -11.25 -3.18
N SER A 212 35.13 -12.32 -3.96
CA SER A 212 35.98 -13.50 -3.98
C SER A 212 36.78 -13.54 -5.28
N TRP A 213 37.92 -14.23 -5.31
CA TRP A 213 38.75 -14.33 -6.51
C TRP A 213 38.93 -15.79 -6.95
N ASN A 214 39.43 -15.99 -8.17
CA ASN A 214 39.75 -17.32 -8.69
C ASN A 214 40.90 -17.97 -7.89
N SER A 215 40.79 -19.27 -7.59
CA SER A 215 41.77 -19.99 -6.77
C SER A 215 43.14 -20.19 -7.42
N ASP A 216 43.28 -19.91 -8.71
CA ASP A 216 44.49 -20.16 -9.51
C ASP A 216 45.53 -19.05 -9.31
N VAL A 217 46.02 -18.93 -8.08
CA VAL A 217 47.06 -17.98 -7.67
C VAL A 217 48.45 -18.61 -7.59
N GLU A 218 48.53 -19.95 -7.67
CA GLU A 218 49.78 -20.70 -7.82
C GLU A 218 49.99 -21.06 -9.29
N LEU A 219 51.10 -20.60 -9.86
CA LEU A 219 51.33 -20.62 -11.29
C LEU A 219 52.71 -21.20 -11.57
N THR A 220 52.73 -22.34 -12.25
CA THR A 220 53.96 -22.99 -12.71
C THR A 220 53.94 -23.13 -14.23
N GLY A 221 55.13 -23.10 -14.85
CA GLY A 221 55.24 -23.29 -16.29
C GLY A 221 56.63 -22.94 -16.81
N THR A 222 56.77 -22.92 -18.13
CA THR A 222 57.99 -22.48 -18.81
C THR A 222 57.72 -21.16 -19.52
N LEU A 223 58.57 -20.16 -19.32
CA LEU A 223 58.42 -18.86 -19.97
C LEU A 223 58.76 -18.99 -21.46
N THR A 224 57.75 -19.13 -22.31
CA THR A 224 57.93 -19.37 -23.76
C THR A 224 57.88 -18.10 -24.61
N SER A 225 57.72 -16.93 -23.99
CA SER A 225 57.60 -15.65 -24.70
C SER A 225 58.17 -14.48 -23.89
N GLU A 226 58.42 -13.35 -24.55
CA GLU A 226 59.02 -12.16 -23.93
C GLU A 226 58.06 -11.34 -23.05
N SER A 227 56.82 -11.82 -22.85
CA SER A 227 55.87 -11.25 -21.88
C SER A 227 54.80 -12.26 -21.49
N LEU A 228 54.58 -12.46 -20.20
CA LEU A 228 53.47 -13.27 -19.69
C LEU A 228 52.56 -12.40 -18.81
N VAL A 229 51.27 -12.38 -19.14
CA VAL A 229 50.24 -11.67 -18.37
C VAL A 229 49.21 -12.66 -17.84
N ILE A 230 48.98 -12.63 -16.53
CA ILE A 230 48.04 -13.53 -15.85
C ILE A 230 46.93 -12.70 -15.22
N THR A 231 45.68 -13.17 -15.32
CA THR A 231 44.50 -12.43 -14.86
C THR A 231 43.87 -13.08 -13.64
N VAL A 232 43.82 -12.34 -12.53
CA VAL A 232 43.00 -12.69 -11.35
C VAL A 232 41.66 -11.98 -11.48
N THR A 233 40.57 -12.74 -11.37
CA THR A 233 39.20 -12.21 -11.55
C THR A 233 38.45 -12.20 -10.22
N TYR A 234 37.97 -11.02 -9.81
CA TYR A 234 37.13 -10.82 -8.63
C TYR A 234 35.64 -10.90 -8.98
N THR A 235 34.91 -11.72 -8.24
CA THR A 235 33.48 -11.97 -8.38
C THR A 235 32.77 -11.53 -7.09
N PRO A 236 31.68 -10.75 -7.17
CA PRO A 236 30.88 -10.38 -6.00
C PRO A 236 30.44 -11.60 -5.19
N ILE A 237 30.48 -11.48 -3.86
CA ILE A 237 29.92 -12.46 -2.93
C ILE A 237 28.47 -12.10 -2.64
N ASP A 238 27.62 -13.11 -2.43
CA ASP A 238 26.22 -12.90 -2.04
C ASP A 238 26.09 -12.68 -0.52
N TYR A 239 25.28 -11.70 -0.14
CA TYR A 239 24.91 -11.40 1.25
C TYR A 239 23.38 -11.40 1.40
N THR A 240 22.90 -11.62 2.61
CA THR A 240 21.47 -11.84 2.87
C THR A 240 20.74 -10.55 3.29
N ALA A 241 19.59 -10.28 2.67
CA ALA A 241 18.60 -9.32 3.15
C ALA A 241 17.49 -10.07 3.89
N THR A 242 17.21 -9.68 5.14
CA THR A 242 16.15 -10.26 5.97
C THR A 242 14.99 -9.29 6.10
N PHE A 243 13.77 -9.75 5.85
CA PHE A 243 12.54 -8.99 5.97
C PHE A 243 11.72 -9.55 7.13
N LEU A 244 11.25 -8.69 8.02
CA LEU A 244 10.56 -9.12 9.24
C LEU A 244 9.04 -8.94 9.18
N ASN A 245 8.31 -9.74 9.96
CA ASN A 245 6.93 -9.48 10.31
C ASN A 245 6.83 -8.41 11.41
N ASN A 246 5.62 -7.92 11.67
CA ASN A 246 5.36 -6.94 12.75
C ASN A 246 5.74 -7.47 14.15
N ASP A 247 5.68 -8.79 14.36
CA ASP A 247 6.07 -9.44 15.62
C ASP A 247 7.60 -9.66 15.76
N GLY A 248 8.37 -9.26 14.76
CA GLY A 248 9.83 -9.42 14.70
C GLY A 248 10.31 -10.78 14.21
N THR A 249 9.42 -11.70 13.84
CA THR A 249 9.79 -12.96 13.18
C THR A 249 10.20 -12.72 11.74
N GLU A 250 10.91 -13.66 11.13
CA GLU A 250 11.26 -13.57 9.71
C GLU A 250 10.02 -13.75 8.83
N PHE A 251 9.77 -12.79 7.94
CA PHE A 251 8.82 -12.90 6.84
C PHE A 251 9.46 -13.62 5.64
N ALA A 252 10.64 -13.14 5.23
CA ALA A 252 11.40 -13.69 4.12
C ALA A 252 12.90 -13.32 4.24
N SER A 253 13.75 -14.08 3.55
CA SER A 253 15.15 -13.77 3.34
C SER A 253 15.56 -14.07 1.89
N GLU A 254 16.36 -13.18 1.31
CA GLU A 254 16.86 -13.31 -0.07
C GLU A 254 18.34 -12.90 -0.14
N ASP A 255 19.11 -13.63 -0.94
CA ASP A 255 20.54 -13.36 -1.15
C ASP A 255 20.75 -12.49 -2.39
N PHE A 256 21.59 -11.47 -2.24
CA PHE A 256 21.97 -10.54 -3.32
C PHE A 256 23.48 -10.41 -3.39
N ALA A 257 24.02 -10.38 -4.61
CA ALA A 257 25.43 -10.06 -4.84
C ALA A 257 25.79 -8.69 -4.25
N TYR A 258 27.01 -8.56 -3.71
CA TYR A 258 27.54 -7.28 -3.22
C TYR A 258 27.35 -6.15 -4.24
N GLY A 259 26.78 -5.03 -3.80
CA GLY A 259 26.47 -3.89 -4.66
C GLY A 259 25.25 -4.06 -5.57
N ALA A 260 24.59 -5.22 -5.62
CA ALA A 260 23.33 -5.39 -6.34
C ALA A 260 22.20 -4.60 -5.66
N ALA A 261 21.23 -4.11 -6.44
CA ALA A 261 20.06 -3.43 -5.90
C ALA A 261 19.14 -4.45 -5.22
N ILE A 262 18.71 -4.14 -3.99
CA ILE A 262 17.83 -5.01 -3.21
C ILE A 262 16.39 -4.81 -3.70
N THR A 263 15.71 -5.91 -3.96
CA THR A 263 14.29 -5.93 -4.28
C THR A 263 13.48 -6.40 -3.08
N ALA A 264 12.24 -5.91 -2.95
CA ALA A 264 11.33 -6.40 -1.93
C ALA A 264 10.92 -7.86 -2.24
N PRO A 265 10.70 -8.69 -1.21
CA PRO A 265 10.25 -10.05 -1.39
C PRO A 265 8.84 -10.09 -1.99
N ALA A 266 8.49 -11.23 -2.58
CA ALA A 266 7.13 -11.45 -3.08
C ALA A 266 6.13 -11.57 -1.93
N GLY A 267 4.98 -10.90 -2.06
CA GLY A 267 3.93 -10.86 -1.04
C GLY A 267 4.10 -9.74 -0.02
N GLU A 268 3.21 -9.72 0.96
CA GLU A 268 3.16 -8.67 1.99
C GLU A 268 2.97 -9.35 3.36
N PRO A 269 3.59 -8.82 4.43
CA PRO A 269 3.36 -9.33 5.78
C PRO A 269 1.92 -9.03 6.23
N GLU A 270 1.42 -9.81 7.18
CA GLU A 270 0.09 -9.59 7.75
C GLU A 270 0.05 -8.23 8.47
N ALA A 271 -0.88 -7.37 8.06
CA ALA A 271 -1.08 -6.07 8.69
C ALA A 271 -1.89 -6.22 9.99
N PRO A 272 -1.56 -5.45 11.04
CA PRO A 272 -2.42 -5.33 12.21
C PRO A 272 -3.84 -4.86 11.83
N GLU A 273 -4.83 -5.24 12.63
CA GLU A 273 -6.22 -4.79 12.43
C GLU A 273 -6.32 -3.26 12.35
N GLY A 274 -7.00 -2.74 11.32
CA GLY A 274 -7.14 -1.30 11.08
C GLY A 274 -5.97 -0.65 10.33
N TYR A 275 -4.98 -1.42 9.88
CA TYR A 275 -3.83 -0.94 9.12
C TYR A 275 -3.67 -1.67 7.78
N SER A 276 -2.92 -1.05 6.86
CA SER A 276 -2.47 -1.65 5.60
C SER A 276 -0.96 -1.62 5.48
N PHE A 277 -0.36 -2.64 4.87
CA PHE A 277 1.06 -2.65 4.58
C PHE A 277 1.42 -1.55 3.57
N ALA A 278 2.38 -0.70 3.92
CA ALA A 278 2.80 0.43 3.10
C ALA A 278 4.14 0.17 2.40
N GLY A 279 4.97 -0.72 2.95
CA GLY A 279 6.28 -1.07 2.40
C GLY A 279 7.30 -1.40 3.47
N TRP A 280 8.57 -1.41 3.07
CA TRP A 280 9.70 -1.81 3.91
C TRP A 280 10.58 -0.61 4.28
N SER A 281 11.18 -0.62 5.47
CA SER A 281 12.21 0.35 5.86
C SER A 281 13.37 -0.31 6.61
N ARG A 282 14.58 0.19 6.42
CA ARG A 282 15.76 -0.21 7.22
C ARG A 282 15.68 0.27 8.67
N THR A 283 14.79 1.22 8.97
CA THR A 283 14.63 1.80 10.30
C THR A 283 13.46 1.13 11.02
N SER A 284 13.74 0.49 12.15
CA SER A 284 12.69 -0.05 13.02
C SER A 284 11.78 1.07 13.51
N GLY A 285 10.46 0.90 13.35
CA GLY A 285 9.46 1.90 13.75
C GLY A 285 9.34 3.10 12.81
N ALA A 286 9.79 3.00 11.57
CA ALA A 286 9.59 4.04 10.56
C ALA A 286 8.10 4.32 10.33
N THR A 287 7.74 5.60 10.15
CA THR A 287 6.38 6.04 9.84
C THR A 287 6.07 6.08 8.35
N ALA A 288 7.08 5.89 7.50
CA ALA A 288 6.96 5.80 6.06
C ALA A 288 7.98 4.78 5.52
N PRO A 289 7.64 4.01 4.47
CA PRO A 289 8.57 3.07 3.86
C PRO A 289 9.71 3.79 3.14
N ASP A 290 10.83 3.12 2.98
CA ASP A 290 11.96 3.64 2.20
C ASP A 290 11.58 3.64 0.72
N ALA A 291 11.82 4.76 0.03
CA ALA A 291 11.55 4.87 -1.41
C ALA A 291 12.40 3.92 -2.27
N SER A 292 13.53 3.46 -1.72
CA SER A 292 14.42 2.45 -2.30
C SER A 292 15.07 1.66 -1.18
N LEU A 293 15.17 0.34 -1.36
CA LEU A 293 15.83 -0.56 -0.42
C LEU A 293 17.36 -0.52 -0.52
N GLY A 294 17.91 0.30 -1.42
CA GLY A 294 19.35 0.49 -1.63
C GLY A 294 20.04 -0.72 -2.27
N ASN A 295 21.36 -0.76 -2.14
CA ASN A 295 22.19 -1.86 -2.62
C ASN A 295 22.65 -2.74 -1.44
N MET A 296 23.00 -3.99 -1.75
CA MET A 296 23.52 -4.95 -0.79
C MET A 296 24.93 -4.59 -0.33
N ASP A 297 25.19 -4.70 0.97
CA ASP A 297 26.46 -4.42 1.62
C ASP A 297 27.00 -5.68 2.32
N ILE A 298 28.27 -5.63 2.75
CA ILE A 298 29.02 -6.76 3.31
C ILE A 298 28.49 -7.29 4.65
N ASP A 299 27.67 -6.51 5.35
CA ASP A 299 27.07 -6.90 6.64
C ASP A 299 25.67 -7.51 6.49
N GLY A 300 25.14 -7.58 5.26
CA GLY A 300 23.71 -7.83 5.02
C GLY A 300 22.84 -6.67 5.51
N VAL A 301 21.52 -6.86 5.52
CA VAL A 301 20.57 -5.84 6.00
C VAL A 301 19.27 -6.45 6.51
N THR A 302 18.64 -5.80 7.48
CA THR A 302 17.31 -6.15 7.96
C THR A 302 16.31 -5.04 7.65
N PHE A 303 15.14 -5.41 7.13
CA PHE A 303 14.03 -4.51 6.84
C PHE A 303 12.83 -4.79 7.74
N TYR A 304 12.19 -3.73 8.18
CA TYR A 304 11.01 -3.70 9.02
C TYR A 304 9.79 -3.28 8.20
N PRO A 305 8.62 -3.87 8.45
CA PRO A 305 7.41 -3.49 7.75
C PRO A 305 6.90 -2.16 8.28
N VAL A 306 6.41 -1.32 7.38
CA VAL A 306 5.74 -0.06 7.69
C VAL A 306 4.27 -0.20 7.34
N PHE A 307 3.41 0.22 8.26
CA PHE A 307 1.96 0.15 8.11
C PHE A 307 1.35 1.56 8.11
N SER A 308 0.35 1.76 7.27
CA SER A 308 -0.47 2.97 7.24
C SER A 308 -1.82 2.72 7.90
N ILE A 309 -2.29 3.68 8.69
CA ILE A 309 -3.61 3.61 9.32
C ILE A 309 -4.70 3.71 8.25
N ASN A 310 -5.71 2.83 8.34
CA ASN A 310 -6.85 2.84 7.42
C ASN A 310 -7.91 3.85 7.89
N SER A 311 -8.74 4.29 6.96
CA SER A 311 -9.93 5.09 7.25
C SER A 311 -11.20 4.35 6.88
N TYR A 312 -12.22 4.46 7.73
CA TYR A 312 -13.53 3.84 7.56
C TYR A 312 -14.64 4.88 7.63
N THR A 313 -15.76 4.60 7.00
CA THR A 313 -16.86 5.56 6.83
C THR A 313 -17.93 5.33 7.89
N LEU A 314 -18.26 6.40 8.62
CA LEU A 314 -19.45 6.47 9.46
C LEU A 314 -20.61 7.01 8.61
N THR A 315 -21.73 6.27 8.58
CA THR A 315 -22.97 6.70 7.97
C THR A 315 -24.10 6.71 8.99
N ILE A 316 -24.83 7.82 9.09
CA ILE A 316 -26.01 7.93 9.95
C ILE A 316 -27.21 8.30 9.08
N ASN A 317 -28.15 7.38 8.96
CA ASN A 317 -29.40 7.58 8.24
C ASN A 317 -30.46 8.14 9.19
N TYR A 318 -31.10 9.23 8.80
CA TYR A 318 -32.20 9.85 9.53
C TYR A 318 -33.50 9.53 8.81
N VAL A 319 -34.33 8.67 9.40
CA VAL A 319 -35.52 8.11 8.74
C VAL A 319 -36.77 8.24 9.58
N ASP A 320 -37.93 8.11 8.94
CA ASP A 320 -39.23 7.96 9.59
C ASP A 320 -39.53 6.48 9.93
N LYS A 321 -40.73 6.23 10.47
CA LYS A 321 -41.20 4.88 10.84
C LYS A 321 -41.28 3.90 9.67
N ASP A 322 -41.37 4.42 8.44
CA ASP A 322 -41.48 3.64 7.21
C ASP A 322 -40.10 3.44 6.54
N GLY A 323 -39.03 3.97 7.14
CA GLY A 323 -37.66 3.91 6.63
C GLY A 323 -37.35 4.96 5.55
N THR A 324 -38.25 5.93 5.35
CA THR A 324 -38.04 7.02 4.39
C THR A 324 -37.12 8.06 5.01
N ALA A 325 -36.13 8.53 4.25
CA ALA A 325 -35.23 9.58 4.72
C ALA A 325 -36.00 10.90 4.97
N VAL A 326 -35.88 11.43 6.19
CA VAL A 326 -36.49 12.72 6.59
C VAL A 326 -35.55 13.89 6.36
N THR A 327 -34.25 13.63 6.31
CA THR A 327 -33.20 14.59 5.94
C THR A 327 -31.99 13.86 5.33
N GLN A 328 -31.01 14.62 4.86
CA GLN A 328 -29.78 14.07 4.28
C GLN A 328 -29.02 13.25 5.33
N ALA A 329 -28.63 12.02 4.97
CA ALA A 329 -27.78 11.19 5.81
C ALA A 329 -26.42 11.87 6.05
N TYR A 330 -25.91 11.74 7.28
CA TYR A 330 -24.55 12.14 7.61
C TYR A 330 -23.57 11.07 7.12
N SER A 331 -22.45 11.50 6.51
CA SER A 331 -21.40 10.59 6.07
C SER A 331 -20.02 11.26 6.18
N GLN A 332 -19.11 10.63 6.91
CA GLN A 332 -17.74 11.10 7.07
C GLN A 332 -16.78 9.92 7.30
N SER A 333 -15.55 10.01 6.78
CA SER A 333 -14.50 9.03 7.03
C SER A 333 -13.63 9.42 8.23
N TYR A 334 -13.29 8.43 9.05
CA TYR A 334 -12.46 8.55 10.25
C TYR A 334 -11.32 7.54 10.17
N GLU A 335 -10.15 7.88 10.70
CA GLU A 335 -9.06 6.92 10.89
C GLU A 335 -9.46 5.84 11.90
N TYR A 336 -8.93 4.62 11.75
CA TYR A 336 -9.13 3.54 12.70
C TYR A 336 -8.79 3.97 14.13
N GLY A 337 -9.69 3.74 15.09
CA GLY A 337 -9.48 4.14 16.49
C GLY A 337 -9.68 5.63 16.76
N ALA A 338 -10.08 6.44 15.77
CA ALA A 338 -10.46 7.83 16.01
C ALA A 338 -11.87 7.90 16.64
N ASP A 339 -12.03 8.80 17.60
CA ASP A 339 -13.32 9.08 18.21
C ASP A 339 -14.18 9.96 17.28
N TYR A 340 -15.47 9.67 17.25
CA TYR A 340 -16.48 10.47 16.55
C TYR A 340 -17.61 10.89 17.49
N TYR A 341 -18.22 12.02 17.18
CA TYR A 341 -19.38 12.56 17.88
C TYR A 341 -20.21 13.40 16.91
N VAL A 342 -21.44 12.95 16.65
CA VAL A 342 -22.35 13.57 15.68
C VAL A 342 -23.67 13.87 16.35
N GLU A 343 -24.03 15.15 16.45
CA GLU A 343 -25.35 15.57 16.92
C GLU A 343 -26.40 15.30 15.83
N SER A 344 -27.52 14.72 16.21
CA SER A 344 -28.66 14.52 15.34
C SER A 344 -29.33 15.87 15.01
N PRO A 345 -29.74 16.11 13.76
CA PRO A 345 -30.38 17.37 13.36
C PRO A 345 -31.66 17.67 14.17
N ASP A 346 -31.85 18.92 14.60
CA ASP A 346 -33.15 19.34 15.13
C ASP A 346 -34.13 19.60 13.97
N LEU A 347 -35.08 18.69 13.79
CA LEU A 347 -36.08 18.73 12.72
C LEU A 347 -37.48 19.12 13.24
N THR A 348 -37.57 19.68 14.45
CA THR A 348 -38.87 20.03 15.07
C THR A 348 -39.65 21.04 14.24
N ALA A 349 -38.96 21.99 13.60
CA ALA A 349 -39.56 22.98 12.69
C ALA A 349 -40.15 22.34 11.42
N ASP A 350 -39.60 21.21 10.99
CA ASP A 350 -40.03 20.45 9.81
C ASP A 350 -41.11 19.40 10.16
N GLY A 351 -41.60 19.38 11.40
CA GLY A 351 -42.66 18.47 11.84
C GLY A 351 -42.17 17.09 12.31
N TRP A 352 -40.88 16.97 12.64
CA TRP A 352 -40.26 15.71 13.08
C TRP A 352 -39.63 15.85 14.46
N LYS A 353 -39.73 14.82 15.29
CA LYS A 353 -39.11 14.74 16.62
C LYS A 353 -38.34 13.42 16.75
N LEU A 354 -37.23 13.41 17.48
CA LEU A 354 -36.51 12.16 17.75
C LEU A 354 -37.41 11.17 18.48
N ALA A 355 -37.46 9.93 18.01
CA ALA A 355 -38.21 8.86 18.66
C ALA A 355 -37.61 8.48 20.03
N ARG A 356 -36.28 8.64 20.17
CA ARG A 356 -35.55 8.39 21.42
C ARG A 356 -34.66 9.58 21.73
N SER A 357 -34.67 10.03 22.98
CA SER A 357 -33.80 11.10 23.45
C SER A 357 -32.32 10.75 23.35
N ASP A 358 -31.98 9.47 23.49
CA ASP A 358 -30.59 9.00 23.49
C ASP A 358 -29.95 9.08 22.09
N ASP A 359 -30.76 9.15 21.03
CA ASP A 359 -30.30 9.34 19.65
C ASP A 359 -30.00 10.83 19.34
N GLN A 360 -30.03 11.72 20.34
CA GLN A 360 -29.68 13.13 20.17
C GLN A 360 -28.22 13.32 19.74
N ALA A 361 -27.33 12.42 20.12
CA ALA A 361 -25.97 12.39 19.60
C ALA A 361 -25.46 10.95 19.50
N ILE A 362 -24.80 10.64 18.38
CA ILE A 362 -24.16 9.35 18.13
C ILE A 362 -22.66 9.54 18.31
N GLY A 363 -22.07 8.85 19.27
CA GLY A 363 -20.64 8.92 19.56
C GLY A 363 -20.05 7.54 19.81
N GLY A 364 -18.77 7.40 19.45
CA GLY A 364 -18.05 6.13 19.51
C GLY A 364 -16.61 6.26 19.03
N THR A 365 -15.96 5.12 18.85
CA THR A 365 -14.60 5.02 18.30
C THR A 365 -14.66 4.16 17.05
N MET A 366 -14.13 4.66 15.93
CA MET A 366 -14.25 3.99 14.63
C MET A 366 -13.52 2.64 14.64
N GLY A 367 -14.26 1.56 14.34
CA GLY A 367 -13.73 0.22 14.20
C GLY A 367 -12.96 -0.03 12.89
N ALA A 368 -12.60 -1.28 12.64
CA ALA A 368 -11.87 -1.71 11.44
C ALA A 368 -12.79 -2.02 10.24
N GLN A 369 -13.97 -1.40 10.19
CA GLN A 369 -14.97 -1.55 9.13
C GLN A 369 -15.88 -0.32 9.11
N ASP A 370 -16.58 -0.13 7.99
CA ASP A 370 -17.60 0.92 7.89
C ASP A 370 -18.72 0.68 8.91
N GLU A 371 -19.22 1.77 9.51
CA GLU A 371 -20.28 1.74 10.52
C GLU A 371 -21.52 2.47 10.01
N GLU A 372 -22.69 1.85 10.20
CA GLU A 372 -23.97 2.40 9.77
C GLU A 372 -24.97 2.42 10.93
N PHE A 373 -25.53 3.61 11.21
CA PHE A 373 -26.55 3.83 12.22
C PHE A 373 -27.83 4.34 11.58
N THR A 374 -28.96 4.02 12.21
CA THR A 374 -30.27 4.55 11.82
C THR A 374 -30.90 5.24 13.00
N VAL A 375 -31.20 6.53 12.83
CA VAL A 375 -31.87 7.37 13.82
C VAL A 375 -33.30 7.59 13.34
N LEU A 376 -34.26 7.26 14.20
CA LEU A 376 -35.69 7.32 13.90
C LEU A 376 -36.30 8.64 14.38
N TYR A 377 -37.02 9.30 13.47
CA TYR A 377 -37.88 10.45 13.78
C TYR A 377 -39.36 10.04 13.72
N ILE A 378 -40.12 10.58 14.66
CA ILE A 378 -41.59 10.53 14.68
C ILE A 378 -42.14 11.83 14.08
N GLY A 379 -43.03 11.68 13.11
CA GLY A 379 -43.77 12.79 12.52
C GLY A 379 -44.93 13.22 13.40
N LYS A 380 -45.51 14.38 13.10
CA LYS A 380 -46.80 14.76 13.67
C LYS A 380 -47.91 13.89 13.09
N VAL A 381 -48.94 13.66 13.90
CA VAL A 381 -50.21 13.06 13.48
C VAL A 381 -51.36 13.96 13.90
N THR A 382 -52.52 13.74 13.29
CA THR A 382 -53.72 14.56 13.45
C THR A 382 -54.84 13.78 14.12
N VAL A 383 -55.36 14.33 15.20
CA VAL A 383 -56.66 13.92 15.76
C VAL A 383 -57.71 14.86 15.20
N THR A 384 -58.58 14.31 14.36
CA THR A 384 -59.72 15.02 13.78
C THR A 384 -60.96 14.67 14.59
N TYR A 385 -61.66 15.68 15.10
CA TYR A 385 -62.93 15.48 15.79
C TYR A 385 -64.02 16.39 15.20
N THR A 386 -65.21 15.83 15.00
CA THR A 386 -66.35 16.57 14.47
C THR A 386 -67.43 16.70 15.53
N ASP A 387 -67.90 17.92 15.77
CA ASP A 387 -69.03 18.22 16.64
C ASP A 387 -70.09 19.06 15.93
N ALA A 388 -71.04 19.62 16.67
CA ALA A 388 -72.13 20.43 16.10
C ALA A 388 -71.65 21.75 15.45
N ASP A 389 -70.48 22.26 15.83
CA ASP A 389 -69.91 23.50 15.27
C ASP A 389 -69.03 23.22 14.03
N GLY A 390 -68.63 21.97 13.81
CA GLY A 390 -67.92 21.53 12.61
C GLY A 390 -66.77 20.57 12.90
N GLU A 391 -65.84 20.48 11.95
CA GLU A 391 -64.63 19.67 12.05
C GLU A 391 -63.49 20.48 12.69
N HIS A 392 -62.78 19.86 13.61
CA HIS A 392 -61.65 20.43 14.34
C HIS A 392 -60.48 19.46 14.31
N THR A 393 -59.26 20.00 14.37
CA THR A 393 -58.02 19.20 14.29
C THR A 393 -57.05 19.57 15.40
N ILE A 394 -56.46 18.55 16.01
CA ILE A 394 -55.34 18.68 16.94
C ILE A 394 -54.15 17.94 16.32
N GLU A 395 -53.08 18.66 16.03
CA GLU A 395 -51.82 18.08 15.58
C GLU A 395 -50.81 18.01 16.73
N GLY A 396 -50.09 16.90 16.82
CA GLY A 396 -48.99 16.74 17.77
C GLY A 396 -48.14 15.52 17.46
N PHE A 397 -47.12 15.26 18.27
CA PHE A 397 -46.32 14.04 18.13
C PHE A 397 -46.96 12.90 18.92
N PRO A 398 -46.93 11.66 18.40
CA PRO A 398 -47.40 10.49 19.13
C PRO A 398 -46.92 10.43 20.58
N GLY A 399 -47.85 10.16 21.51
CA GLY A 399 -47.62 10.08 22.95
C GLY A 399 -47.59 11.43 23.68
N ASP A 400 -47.54 12.57 22.98
CA ASP A 400 -47.64 13.88 23.64
C ASP A 400 -49.04 14.05 24.27
N PRO A 401 -49.14 14.65 25.46
CA PRO A 401 -50.44 14.83 26.13
C PRO A 401 -51.30 15.85 25.39
N ILE A 402 -52.59 15.52 25.23
CA ILE A 402 -53.58 16.49 24.79
C ILE A 402 -53.97 17.34 25.99
N THR A 403 -53.49 18.58 26.01
CA THR A 403 -53.55 19.46 27.19
C THR A 403 -54.94 20.06 27.46
N GLU A 404 -55.77 20.16 26.43
CA GLU A 404 -57.17 20.57 26.55
C GLU A 404 -58.05 19.55 25.83
N THR A 405 -58.81 18.77 26.60
CA THR A 405 -59.89 17.96 26.03
C THR A 405 -60.97 18.91 25.54
N PRO A 406 -61.38 18.81 24.26
CA PRO A 406 -62.40 19.69 23.74
C PRO A 406 -63.71 19.51 24.50
N THR A 407 -64.35 20.63 24.83
CA THR A 407 -65.72 20.63 25.33
C THR A 407 -66.63 20.61 24.09
N PRO A 408 -67.38 19.52 23.83
CA PRO A 408 -68.22 19.41 22.64
C PRO A 408 -69.24 20.55 22.59
N ALA A 409 -69.48 21.08 21.39
CA ALA A 409 -70.50 22.10 21.16
C ALA A 409 -71.87 21.67 21.69
N THR A 410 -72.63 22.59 22.28
CA THR A 410 -73.98 22.31 22.79
C THR A 410 -75.00 22.35 21.66
N VAL A 411 -75.89 21.36 21.62
CA VAL A 411 -77.04 21.34 20.69
C VAL A 411 -78.31 21.62 21.48
N ASP A 412 -79.13 22.56 21.00
CA ASP A 412 -80.38 22.93 21.69
C ASP A 412 -81.31 21.72 21.84
N GLY A 413 -81.80 21.49 23.06
CA GLY A 413 -82.65 20.34 23.39
C GLY A 413 -81.96 18.97 23.43
N GLN A 414 -80.63 18.90 23.28
CA GLN A 414 -79.88 17.64 23.33
C GLN A 414 -78.70 17.72 24.31
N VAL A 415 -78.28 16.55 24.79
CA VAL A 415 -77.10 16.38 25.65
C VAL A 415 -76.05 15.53 24.92
N PHE A 416 -74.78 15.88 25.15
CA PHE A 416 -73.66 15.11 24.61
C PHE A 416 -73.66 13.68 25.16
N ASN A 417 -73.55 12.71 24.27
CA ASN A 417 -73.70 11.29 24.55
C ASN A 417 -72.40 10.48 24.38
N GLY A 418 -71.29 11.15 24.03
CA GLY A 418 -69.98 10.51 23.82
C GLY A 418 -69.47 10.64 22.38
N TRP A 419 -68.24 10.17 22.18
CA TRP A 419 -67.60 10.14 20.86
C TRP A 419 -67.75 8.75 20.23
N VAL A 420 -67.82 8.72 18.89
CA VAL A 420 -67.81 7.49 18.09
C VAL A 420 -66.74 7.55 17.01
N ASP A 421 -66.25 6.40 16.59
CA ASP A 421 -65.34 6.29 15.45
C ASP A 421 -66.08 6.30 14.09
N GLY A 422 -65.33 6.09 12.99
CA GLY A 422 -65.90 6.00 11.64
C GLY A 422 -66.84 4.80 11.39
N ASN A 423 -66.83 3.79 12.26
CA ASN A 423 -67.75 2.66 12.24
C ASN A 423 -68.96 2.88 13.16
N ASN A 424 -69.04 4.05 13.80
CA ASN A 424 -70.08 4.42 14.75
C ASN A 424 -70.00 3.66 16.08
N ASP A 425 -68.84 3.07 16.40
CA ASP A 425 -68.57 2.40 17.67
C ASP A 425 -68.16 3.42 18.75
N PRO A 426 -68.64 3.30 20.00
CA PRO A 426 -68.28 4.22 21.08
C PRO A 426 -66.78 4.19 21.39
N VAL A 427 -66.17 5.37 21.48
CA VAL A 427 -64.75 5.55 21.82
C VAL A 427 -64.56 6.68 22.83
N ASP A 428 -63.52 6.57 23.64
CA ASP A 428 -63.07 7.67 24.49
C ASP A 428 -62.28 8.69 23.66
N PHE A 429 -62.39 9.97 24.04
CA PHE A 429 -61.54 10.99 23.45
C PHE A 429 -60.08 10.72 23.84
N PRO A 430 -59.11 10.73 22.90
CA PRO A 430 -57.72 10.47 23.22
C PRO A 430 -57.16 11.45 24.28
N THR A 431 -56.45 10.94 25.28
CA THR A 431 -55.78 11.78 26.29
C THR A 431 -54.34 12.13 25.90
N VAL A 432 -53.79 11.40 24.93
CA VAL A 432 -52.51 11.65 24.28
C VAL A 432 -52.71 11.58 22.76
N ILE A 433 -51.81 12.19 22.02
CA ILE A 433 -51.77 12.05 20.57
C ILE A 433 -51.52 10.57 20.24
N PRO A 434 -52.38 9.93 19.42
CA PRO A 434 -52.25 8.52 19.03
C PRO A 434 -51.02 8.27 18.14
N ASP A 435 -50.75 7.01 17.81
CA ASP A 435 -49.64 6.62 16.93
C ASP A 435 -49.94 6.90 15.44
N ASP A 436 -51.23 6.97 15.08
CA ASP A 436 -51.73 7.20 13.72
C ASP A 436 -52.85 8.25 13.72
N ASP A 437 -53.18 8.80 12.55
CA ASP A 437 -54.30 9.73 12.41
C ASP A 437 -55.62 9.08 12.84
N VAL A 438 -56.40 9.80 13.67
CA VAL A 438 -57.68 9.32 14.19
C VAL A 438 -58.78 10.32 13.84
N THR A 439 -59.95 9.81 13.47
CA THR A 439 -61.15 10.61 13.25
C THR A 439 -62.29 10.12 14.15
N ILE A 440 -62.88 11.03 14.92
CA ILE A 440 -64.01 10.75 15.83
C ILE A 440 -65.12 11.79 15.69
N THR A 441 -66.35 11.41 16.02
CA THR A 441 -67.54 12.28 15.89
C THR A 441 -68.34 12.31 17.18
N ALA A 442 -68.79 13.50 17.59
CA ALA A 442 -69.65 13.68 18.75
C ALA A 442 -71.06 13.17 18.46
N THR A 443 -71.63 12.44 19.42
CA THR A 443 -73.03 12.03 19.37
C THR A 443 -73.84 12.78 20.41
N TYR A 444 -75.11 13.03 20.10
CA TYR A 444 -76.03 13.78 20.94
C TYR A 444 -77.34 13.00 21.11
N ARG A 445 -77.94 13.05 22.29
CA ARG A 445 -79.26 12.47 22.57
C ARG A 445 -80.23 13.51 23.12
N VAL A 446 -81.52 13.32 22.87
CA VAL A 446 -82.59 14.16 23.44
C VAL A 446 -82.92 13.62 24.84
N LEU A 447 -82.98 14.49 25.87
CA LEU A 447 -83.41 14.09 27.21
C LEU A 447 -84.92 13.78 27.23
N PRO A 448 -85.37 12.78 28.01
CA PRO A 448 -86.79 12.48 28.11
C PRO A 448 -87.55 13.57 28.87
N LYS A 449 -88.83 13.75 28.53
CA LYS A 449 -89.65 14.85 29.00
C LYS A 449 -91.06 14.38 29.37
N LEU A 450 -91.64 14.90 30.47
CA LEU A 450 -93.02 14.57 30.83
C LEU A 450 -94.00 15.29 29.89
N ILE A 451 -94.88 14.57 29.21
CA ILE A 451 -95.91 15.17 28.36
C ILE A 451 -97.31 14.74 28.82
N ALA A 452 -98.29 15.59 28.53
CA ALA A 452 -99.69 15.19 28.64
C ALA A 452 -100.05 14.33 27.42
N ARG A 453 -100.68 13.18 27.64
CA ARG A 453 -101.24 12.35 26.55
C ARG A 453 -102.35 13.08 25.81
N ASN A 454 -103.11 13.91 26.53
CA ASN A 454 -104.13 14.78 25.98
C ASN A 454 -104.03 16.16 26.62
N THR A 455 -103.61 17.15 25.85
CA THR A 455 -103.41 18.54 26.28
C THR A 455 -104.71 19.32 26.46
N GLU A 456 -105.85 18.81 26.01
CA GLU A 456 -107.16 19.42 26.25
C GLU A 456 -107.66 19.13 27.67
N THR A 457 -107.25 17.99 28.25
CA THR A 457 -107.70 17.55 29.57
C THR A 457 -106.63 17.71 30.62
N THR A 458 -105.36 17.47 30.30
CA THR A 458 -104.25 17.42 31.27
C THR A 458 -103.19 18.46 30.93
N THR A 459 -102.76 19.20 31.93
CA THR A 459 -101.74 20.24 31.80
C THR A 459 -100.52 19.88 32.62
N VAL A 460 -99.35 19.83 31.96
CA VAL A 460 -98.03 19.72 32.62
C VAL A 460 -97.44 21.13 32.69
N ASP A 461 -97.60 21.77 33.84
CA ASP A 461 -97.11 23.13 34.08
C ASP A 461 -95.68 23.10 34.59
N ARG A 462 -94.77 23.59 33.74
CA ARG A 462 -93.33 23.67 34.02
C ARG A 462 -92.92 24.92 34.78
N THR A 463 -93.80 25.91 34.90
CA THR A 463 -93.53 27.13 35.68
C THR A 463 -93.67 26.81 37.16
N ASP A 464 -94.74 26.09 37.51
CA ASP A 464 -95.05 25.74 38.90
C ASP A 464 -94.65 24.31 39.29
N TYR A 465 -94.11 23.54 38.34
CA TYR A 465 -93.78 22.11 38.49
C TYR A 465 -94.95 21.28 39.01
N ILE A 466 -96.14 21.53 38.44
CA ILE A 466 -97.37 20.81 38.77
C ILE A 466 -97.97 20.14 37.55
N VAL A 467 -98.75 19.10 37.80
CA VAL A 467 -99.61 18.47 36.80
C VAL A 467 -101.02 18.46 37.33
N TYR A 468 -101.97 18.88 36.52
CA TYR A 468 -103.40 18.92 36.86
C TYR A 468 -104.25 18.60 35.62
N GLY A 469 -105.58 18.59 35.77
CA GLY A 469 -106.47 18.20 34.67
C GLY A 469 -106.83 16.72 34.67
N PHE A 470 -106.85 16.08 35.84
CA PHE A 470 -107.19 14.68 35.97
C PHE A 470 -108.70 14.48 36.09
N ALA A 471 -109.42 14.62 34.98
CA ALA A 471 -110.84 14.27 34.88
C ALA A 471 -111.02 13.11 33.88
N ASP A 472 -111.87 12.13 34.21
CA ASP A 472 -112.32 11.18 33.20
C ASP A 472 -113.51 11.73 32.38
N ALA A 473 -113.92 11.00 31.34
CA ALA A 473 -114.98 11.41 30.42
C ALA A 473 -116.33 11.66 31.11
N ASP A 474 -116.51 11.16 32.32
CA ASP A 474 -117.72 11.30 33.14
C ASP A 474 -117.60 12.43 34.19
N GLY A 475 -116.44 13.10 34.26
CA GLY A 475 -116.16 14.20 35.19
C GLY A 475 -115.89 13.75 36.63
N ASP A 476 -115.60 12.47 36.82
CA ASP A 476 -115.27 11.87 38.10
C ASP A 476 -113.78 12.09 38.43
N VAL A 477 -113.52 12.47 39.68
CA VAL A 477 -112.19 12.79 40.19
C VAL A 477 -111.60 11.55 40.90
N TYR A 478 -111.32 10.52 40.11
CA TYR A 478 -110.69 9.28 40.57
C TYR A 478 -109.40 8.98 39.80
N VAL A 479 -108.27 9.26 40.44
CA VAL A 479 -106.93 9.16 39.85
C VAL A 479 -106.23 7.89 40.35
N THR A 480 -106.10 6.89 39.47
CA THR A 480 -105.34 5.65 39.71
C THR A 480 -104.00 5.70 39.01
N LEU A 481 -103.04 4.85 39.42
CA LEU A 481 -101.75 4.72 38.73
C LEU A 481 -101.92 4.42 37.23
N ASP A 482 -102.84 3.50 36.91
CA ASP A 482 -103.14 3.11 35.52
C ASP A 482 -103.65 4.30 34.70
N LYS A 483 -104.58 5.09 35.24
CA LYS A 483 -105.06 6.31 34.58
C LYS A 483 -103.93 7.34 34.41
N LEU A 484 -103.10 7.55 35.43
CA LEU A 484 -101.96 8.48 35.33
C LEU A 484 -100.99 8.06 34.24
N MET A 485 -100.61 6.77 34.17
CA MET A 485 -99.59 6.30 33.23
C MET A 485 -100.11 6.08 31.80
N ASN A 486 -101.37 5.67 31.64
CA ASN A 486 -101.91 5.22 30.35
C ASN A 486 -102.94 6.19 29.75
N VAL A 487 -103.52 7.09 30.55
CA VAL A 487 -104.55 8.03 30.08
C VAL A 487 -104.07 9.48 30.11
N PHE A 488 -103.39 9.92 31.17
CA PHE A 488 -103.08 11.33 31.39
C PHE A 488 -101.65 11.73 31.01
N LEU A 489 -100.65 10.92 31.36
CA LEU A 489 -99.24 11.27 31.20
C LEU A 489 -98.50 10.28 30.31
N ASP A 490 -97.49 10.78 29.62
CA ASP A 490 -96.52 10.00 28.86
C ASP A 490 -95.12 10.60 29.04
N VAL A 491 -94.10 9.85 28.68
CA VAL A 491 -92.73 10.36 28.59
C VAL A 491 -92.35 10.41 27.11
N GLU A 492 -92.05 11.60 26.61
CA GLU A 492 -91.49 11.79 25.27
C GLU A 492 -89.97 11.62 25.35
N GLY A 493 -89.40 10.77 24.48
CA GLY A 493 -87.97 10.45 24.50
C GLY A 493 -87.67 9.11 25.18
N ASP A 494 -86.39 8.84 25.42
CA ASP A 494 -85.93 7.57 26.02
C ASP A 494 -85.84 7.67 27.55
N GLY A 495 -86.99 7.54 28.20
CA GLY A 495 -87.06 7.60 29.65
C GLY A 495 -88.29 6.91 30.21
N TYR A 496 -88.42 6.96 31.52
CA TYR A 496 -89.56 6.41 32.24
C TYR A 496 -89.99 7.35 33.36
N MET A 497 -91.25 7.25 33.78
CA MET A 497 -91.76 8.01 34.93
C MET A 497 -92.08 7.08 36.10
N VAL A 498 -91.86 7.57 37.31
CA VAL A 498 -92.26 6.94 38.56
C VAL A 498 -93.19 7.88 39.30
N ILE A 499 -94.31 7.35 39.78
CA ILE A 499 -95.31 8.13 40.52
C ILE A 499 -95.34 7.68 41.98
N THR A 500 -95.06 8.59 42.89
CA THR A 500 -95.00 8.38 44.34
C THR A 500 -96.21 9.05 45.02
N PRO A 501 -97.08 8.30 45.72
CA PRO A 501 -98.22 8.88 46.42
C PRO A 501 -97.79 9.63 47.71
N VAL A 502 -98.66 10.53 48.21
CA VAL A 502 -98.40 11.35 49.43
C VAL A 502 -98.32 10.52 50.72
N ASP A 503 -99.14 9.48 50.86
CA ASP A 503 -99.19 8.63 52.05
C ASP A 503 -98.76 7.18 51.72
N THR A 504 -98.01 6.58 52.63
CA THR A 504 -97.56 5.17 52.55
C THR A 504 -98.67 4.18 52.88
N TYR A 505 -99.84 4.65 53.36
CA TYR A 505 -101.04 3.83 53.60
C TYR A 505 -102.00 3.75 52.40
N ASN A 506 -101.48 3.77 51.17
CA ASN A 506 -102.23 3.77 49.91
C ASN A 506 -102.93 2.42 49.55
N ASN A 507 -103.53 1.70 50.51
CA ASN A 507 -104.15 0.38 50.28
C ASN A 507 -105.22 0.33 49.15
N ASN A 508 -105.59 1.48 48.57
CA ASN A 508 -106.57 1.64 47.50
C ASN A 508 -105.98 1.99 46.11
N GLY A 509 -104.66 2.19 45.96
CA GLY A 509 -104.02 2.46 44.65
C GLY A 509 -104.40 3.80 43.99
N LEU A 510 -104.76 4.80 44.81
CA LEU A 510 -105.17 6.14 44.38
C LEU A 510 -104.06 7.17 44.61
N TYR A 511 -104.04 8.20 43.76
CA TYR A 511 -103.00 9.21 43.70
C TYR A 511 -103.64 10.60 43.76
N GLY A 512 -103.61 11.21 44.93
CA GLY A 512 -104.20 12.50 45.18
C GLY A 512 -103.25 13.68 45.08
N THR A 513 -103.76 14.86 45.41
CA THR A 513 -102.99 16.10 45.51
C THR A 513 -101.75 15.90 46.37
N GLY A 514 -100.59 16.27 45.84
CA GLY A 514 -99.28 16.13 46.47
C GLY A 514 -98.48 14.91 45.99
N SER A 515 -99.08 14.01 45.19
CA SER A 515 -98.34 12.88 44.62
C SER A 515 -97.23 13.38 43.69
N ILE A 516 -96.06 12.73 43.68
CA ILE A 516 -94.89 13.19 42.93
C ILE A 516 -94.71 12.34 41.69
N VAL A 517 -94.62 12.97 40.52
CA VAL A 517 -94.23 12.36 39.25
C VAL A 517 -92.78 12.70 38.99
N THR A 518 -91.90 11.70 38.94
CA THR A 518 -90.48 11.88 38.63
C THR A 518 -90.15 11.19 37.33
N VAL A 519 -89.58 11.92 36.38
CA VAL A 519 -89.08 11.38 35.10
C VAL A 519 -87.60 11.07 35.22
N TYR A 520 -87.22 9.89 34.75
CA TYR A 520 -85.85 9.38 34.74
C TYR A 520 -85.38 9.16 33.31
N ASP A 521 -84.08 9.39 33.09
CA ASP A 521 -83.38 9.01 31.86
C ASP A 521 -83.05 7.51 31.88
N ASN A 522 -83.41 6.75 30.85
CA ASN A 522 -83.08 5.32 30.74
C ASN A 522 -81.57 5.07 30.58
N TYR A 523 -80.81 6.09 30.17
CA TYR A 523 -79.38 5.95 29.92
C TYR A 523 -78.56 5.81 31.21
N ASP A 524 -78.82 6.63 32.22
CA ASP A 524 -78.06 6.67 33.48
C ASP A 524 -78.93 6.62 34.75
N ASN A 525 -80.25 6.48 34.61
CA ASN A 525 -81.22 6.56 35.70
C ASN A 525 -81.16 7.87 36.50
N SER A 526 -80.64 8.95 35.92
CA SER A 526 -80.70 10.28 36.52
C SER A 526 -82.11 10.86 36.45
N VAL A 527 -82.45 11.74 37.41
CA VAL A 527 -83.74 12.45 37.44
C VAL A 527 -83.68 13.62 36.46
N VAL A 528 -84.63 13.68 35.53
CA VAL A 528 -84.69 14.72 34.50
C VAL A 528 -85.68 15.83 34.88
N GLU A 529 -86.91 15.48 35.24
CA GLU A 529 -87.94 16.42 35.69
C GLU A 529 -88.72 15.82 36.87
N THR A 530 -89.20 16.66 37.80
CA THR A 530 -90.11 16.26 38.88
C THR A 530 -91.30 17.22 38.92
N PHE A 531 -92.51 16.67 39.01
CA PHE A 531 -93.74 17.42 39.09
C PHE A 531 -94.62 16.93 40.25
N THR A 532 -95.48 17.80 40.77
CA THR A 532 -96.47 17.46 41.79
C THR A 532 -97.88 17.41 41.20
N VAL A 533 -98.60 16.32 41.45
CA VAL A 533 -100.00 16.10 41.08
C VAL A 533 -100.89 17.02 41.91
N VAL A 534 -101.77 17.76 41.26
CA VAL A 534 -102.82 18.56 41.89
C VAL A 534 -104.17 18.09 41.37
N VAL A 535 -105.04 17.72 42.30
CA VAL A 535 -106.41 17.25 42.04
C VAL A 535 -107.36 18.20 42.74
N PHE A 536 -108.05 19.05 41.96
CA PHE A 536 -108.92 20.09 42.52
C PHE A 536 -110.10 19.45 43.28
N GLY A 537 -110.29 19.87 44.53
CA GLY A 537 -111.25 19.31 45.48
C GLY A 537 -110.70 18.20 46.38
N ASP A 538 -109.58 17.56 46.05
CA ASP A 538 -108.90 16.58 46.91
C ASP A 538 -107.80 17.30 47.69
N VAL A 539 -108.12 17.69 48.92
CA VAL A 539 -107.29 18.57 49.74
C VAL A 539 -106.50 17.75 50.76
N ASN A 540 -106.97 16.56 51.12
CA ASN A 540 -106.23 15.68 52.02
C ASN A 540 -105.22 14.79 51.27
N GLY A 541 -105.25 14.76 49.93
CA GLY A 541 -104.30 14.04 49.08
C GLY A 541 -104.56 12.54 49.01
N ASP A 542 -105.73 12.07 49.46
CA ASP A 542 -106.08 10.65 49.49
C ASP A 542 -106.57 10.10 48.13
N GLY A 543 -106.67 10.97 47.12
CA GLY A 543 -107.09 10.63 45.77
C GLY A 543 -108.60 10.55 45.59
N ARG A 544 -109.40 11.02 46.56
CA ARG A 544 -110.86 11.09 46.47
C ARG A 544 -111.38 12.42 46.98
N VAL A 545 -112.28 13.03 46.23
CA VAL A 545 -113.02 14.19 46.70
C VAL A 545 -114.20 13.74 47.57
N THR A 546 -114.11 13.93 48.88
CA THR A 546 -115.09 13.43 49.86
C THR A 546 -115.55 14.50 50.86
N THR A 547 -116.41 14.12 51.80
CA THR A 547 -116.78 14.98 52.93
C THR A 547 -115.59 15.34 53.82
N ALA A 548 -114.49 14.58 53.78
CA ALA A 548 -113.27 14.90 54.51
C ALA A 548 -112.61 16.17 53.95
N ASP A 549 -112.56 16.32 52.63
CA ASP A 549 -112.02 17.49 51.94
C ASP A 549 -112.86 18.73 52.20
N VAL A 550 -114.18 18.59 52.13
CA VAL A 550 -115.11 19.67 52.51
C VAL A 550 -114.86 20.12 53.95
N SER A 551 -114.52 19.19 54.85
CA SER A 551 -114.22 19.50 56.25
C SER A 551 -112.86 20.18 56.40
N ALA A 552 -111.86 19.75 55.63
CA ALA A 552 -110.53 20.36 55.61
C ALA A 552 -110.57 21.81 55.10
N ILE A 553 -111.28 22.06 53.99
CA ILE A 553 -111.45 23.42 53.43
C ILE A 553 -112.23 24.31 54.40
N ARG A 554 -113.27 23.78 55.07
CA ARG A 554 -114.00 24.53 56.11
C ARG A 554 -113.14 24.87 57.32
N ALA A 555 -112.27 23.95 57.74
CA ALA A 555 -111.37 24.19 58.85
C ALA A 555 -110.39 25.33 58.54
N GLU A 556 -109.83 25.33 57.33
CA GLU A 556 -108.95 26.40 56.83
C GLU A 556 -109.70 27.73 56.71
N PHE A 557 -110.86 27.76 56.06
CA PHE A 557 -111.68 28.96 55.93
C PHE A 557 -112.12 29.55 57.28
N ALA A 558 -112.33 28.70 58.30
CA ALA A 558 -112.64 29.13 59.65
C ALA A 558 -111.42 29.59 60.46
N GLY A 559 -110.21 29.53 59.89
CA GLY A 559 -108.94 29.87 60.53
C GLY A 559 -108.47 28.86 61.57
N ASN A 560 -108.95 27.61 61.51
CA ASN A 560 -108.53 26.54 62.42
C ASN A 560 -107.22 25.86 62.00
N THR A 561 -106.81 26.06 60.76
CA THR A 561 -105.54 25.63 60.17
C THR A 561 -104.94 26.79 59.37
N GLY A 562 -103.65 26.70 59.00
CA GLY A 562 -102.95 27.76 58.24
C GLY A 562 -102.29 27.28 56.95
N TRP A 563 -102.64 26.10 56.43
CA TRP A 563 -101.90 25.48 55.31
C TRP A 563 -102.09 26.18 53.97
N SER A 564 -102.99 27.17 53.86
CA SER A 564 -103.17 27.99 52.67
C SER A 564 -102.46 29.35 52.71
N ASP A 565 -101.95 29.77 53.88
CA ASP A 565 -101.22 31.02 54.05
C ASP A 565 -99.73 30.78 53.82
N GLU A 566 -99.15 31.38 52.77
CA GLU A 566 -97.72 31.29 52.44
C GLU A 566 -96.77 31.68 53.58
N THR A 567 -97.27 32.42 54.58
CA THR A 567 -96.49 32.87 55.74
C THR A 567 -96.56 31.91 56.93
N ASP A 568 -97.42 30.88 56.89
CA ASP A 568 -97.59 29.89 57.96
C ASP A 568 -96.60 28.71 57.80
N PRO A 569 -95.99 28.19 58.88
CA PRO A 569 -95.14 27.00 58.83
C PRO A 569 -95.80 25.73 58.28
N GLU A 570 -97.13 25.64 58.33
CA GLU A 570 -97.92 24.51 57.78
C GLU A 570 -98.32 24.72 56.31
N TYR A 571 -97.87 25.80 55.65
CA TYR A 571 -98.19 26.10 54.26
C TYR A 571 -97.90 24.93 53.33
N ASN A 572 -98.89 24.60 52.50
CA ASN A 572 -98.76 23.62 51.44
C ASN A 572 -99.40 24.18 50.16
N LYS A 573 -98.55 24.67 49.25
CA LYS A 573 -98.93 25.22 47.94
C LYS A 573 -99.92 24.34 47.19
N TYR A 574 -99.63 23.05 47.08
CA TYR A 574 -100.42 22.11 46.29
C TYR A 574 -101.80 21.87 46.92
N LYS A 575 -101.86 21.86 48.25
CA LYS A 575 -103.10 21.77 49.02
C LYS A 575 -103.95 23.02 48.89
N ALA A 576 -103.32 24.20 48.89
CA ALA A 576 -103.98 25.48 48.64
C ALA A 576 -104.58 25.54 47.23
N LEU A 577 -103.83 25.11 46.21
CA LEU A 577 -104.30 25.01 44.83
C LEU A 577 -105.48 24.04 44.71
N ALA A 578 -105.39 22.85 45.31
CA ALA A 578 -106.49 21.88 45.27
C ALA A 578 -107.74 22.38 46.00
N ALA A 579 -107.60 23.25 47.01
CA ALA A 579 -108.72 23.79 47.76
C ALA A 579 -109.49 24.89 47.03
N ASP A 580 -108.86 25.62 46.10
CA ASP A 580 -109.52 26.55 45.17
C ASP A 580 -110.24 25.79 44.05
N ALA A 581 -111.28 25.03 44.42
CA ALA A 581 -112.01 24.17 43.50
C ALA A 581 -112.86 24.96 42.49
N ASN A 582 -113.09 26.26 42.72
CA ASN A 582 -113.84 27.13 41.81
C ASN A 582 -112.96 28.06 40.96
N HIS A 583 -111.64 28.05 41.18
CA HIS A 583 -110.61 28.75 40.41
C HIS A 583 -110.73 30.27 40.44
N ASN A 584 -111.13 30.83 41.58
CA ASN A 584 -111.26 32.27 41.75
C ASN A 584 -110.01 32.93 42.37
N GLY A 585 -108.98 32.14 42.69
CA GLY A 585 -107.72 32.58 43.26
C GLY A 585 -107.72 32.69 44.79
N GLY A 586 -108.74 32.18 45.50
CA GLY A 586 -108.74 32.20 46.97
C GLY A 586 -109.76 31.26 47.61
N ILE A 587 -109.39 30.65 48.74
CA ILE A 587 -110.24 29.68 49.44
C ILE A 587 -111.38 30.39 50.16
N ASP A 588 -112.61 30.18 49.69
CA ASP A 588 -113.82 30.79 50.26
C ASP A 588 -115.02 29.83 50.36
N ASN A 589 -116.19 30.38 50.69
CA ASN A 589 -117.42 29.60 50.81
C ASN A 589 -117.93 29.05 49.46
N GLY A 590 -117.50 29.64 48.34
CA GLY A 590 -117.67 29.15 46.98
C GLY A 590 -116.95 27.82 46.76
N ASP A 591 -115.72 27.66 47.23
CA ASP A 591 -114.98 26.39 47.14
C ASP A 591 -115.64 25.30 47.97
N ILE A 592 -116.01 25.64 49.21
CA ILE A 592 -116.73 24.72 50.09
C ILE A 592 -118.05 24.28 49.44
N SER A 593 -118.73 25.18 48.72
CA SER A 593 -119.96 24.86 47.99
C SER A 593 -119.69 23.97 46.79
N THR A 594 -118.63 24.23 46.04
CA THR A 594 -118.24 23.50 44.82
C THR A 594 -117.85 22.07 45.15
N VAL A 595 -116.95 21.86 46.11
CA VAL A 595 -116.55 20.53 46.57
C VAL A 595 -117.73 19.77 47.18
N ARG A 596 -118.58 20.44 47.98
CA ARG A 596 -119.77 19.79 48.58
C ARG A 596 -120.81 19.38 47.55
N SER A 597 -121.04 20.20 46.52
CA SER A 597 -121.95 19.86 45.42
C SER A 597 -121.42 18.68 44.61
N HIS A 598 -120.10 18.58 44.44
CA HIS A 598 -119.47 17.43 43.81
C HIS A 598 -119.62 16.14 44.63
N VAL A 599 -119.37 16.19 45.93
CA VAL A 599 -119.58 15.06 46.86
C VAL A 599 -121.05 14.59 46.88
N ALA A 600 -122.00 15.49 46.60
CA ALA A 600 -123.42 15.19 46.48
C ALA A 600 -123.85 14.75 45.06
N TYR A 601 -122.91 14.59 44.12
CA TYR A 601 -123.13 14.26 42.71
C TYR A 601 -124.02 15.26 41.96
N VAL A 602 -124.00 16.54 42.36
CA VAL A 602 -124.81 17.62 41.76
C VAL A 602 -124.04 18.36 40.66
N THR A 603 -122.72 18.51 40.81
CA THR A 603 -121.83 19.20 39.86
C THR A 603 -120.49 18.47 39.75
N THR A 604 -119.76 18.67 38.67
CA THR A 604 -118.35 18.24 38.54
C THR A 604 -117.42 19.40 38.87
N ILE A 605 -116.22 19.10 39.35
CA ILE A 605 -115.17 20.10 39.57
C ILE A 605 -114.38 20.21 38.27
N ASN A 606 -114.17 21.41 37.74
CA ASN A 606 -113.28 21.59 36.60
C ASN A 606 -111.85 21.28 37.03
N GLN A 607 -111.23 20.24 36.46
CA GLN A 607 -109.85 19.88 36.78
C GLN A 607 -108.82 20.64 35.94
N ASN A 608 -109.23 21.32 34.86
CA ASN A 608 -108.37 22.06 33.94
C ASN A 608 -108.86 23.54 33.82
N PRO A 609 -108.48 24.42 34.78
CA PRO A 609 -108.92 25.82 34.85
C PRO A 609 -108.61 26.71 33.64
#